data_AF-A0ABD3RRI4-F1
#
_entry.id   AF-A0ABD3RRI4-F1
#
_cell.length_a   1.000
_cell.length_b   1.000
_cell.length_c   1.000
_cell.angle_alpha   90.00
_cell.angle_beta   90.00
_cell.angle_gamma   90.00
#
_symmetry.space_group_name_H-M   'P 1'
#
loop_
_entity.id
_entity.type
_entity.pdbx_description
1 polymer ?
#
loop_
_entity_poly.entity_id
_entity_poly.type
_entity_poly.pdbx_seq_one_letter_code
_entity_poly.pdbx_strand_id
1 'polypeptide(L)'
;MEAVLRIIGSILQQVIALGYTNAKQGLVTGQYHRPSGLSYGGGAHNSKRWENSILAVQHAIMELAGFRFDSPANLDNNCGRPLVWVDVHTGLGRYGRYSLLTKNGDKLRGGGKQPHAWMSEFMSLLERNGMGYGRSSDTGVSSGYDRTMGFINNKIMCPSPRCMGITQEFGTRPGIGVAVVLIMENMGHHLSASGRRLYADYLMWAFYPQRNSWRRKTLRGGIKMLHAILNF
;
A
#
# COMPACT_ATOMS: atom_id res chain seq x y z
N MET A 1 -31.43 4.55 -3.06
CA MET A 1 -31.04 5.53 -2.03
C MET A 1 -31.03 4.89 -0.63
N GLU A 2 -32.10 4.16 -0.26
CA GLU A 2 -32.22 3.49 1.04
C GLU A 2 -31.05 2.53 1.38
N ALA A 3 -30.63 1.68 0.44
CA ALA A 3 -29.51 0.75 0.67
C ALA A 3 -28.19 1.47 1.03
N VAL A 4 -27.91 2.61 0.38
CA VAL A 4 -26.70 3.41 0.66
C VAL A 4 -26.77 4.01 2.06
N LEU A 5 -27.94 4.50 2.50
CA LEU A 5 -28.12 5.01 3.86
C LEU A 5 -27.92 3.92 4.92
N ARG A 6 -28.40 2.70 4.66
CA ARG A 6 -28.14 1.55 5.55
C ARG A 6 -26.65 1.23 5.65
N ILE A 7 -25.92 1.21 4.53
CA ILE A 7 -24.47 0.99 4.52
C ILE A 7 -23.76 2.08 5.34
N ILE A 8 -24.10 3.35 5.12
CA ILE A 8 -23.52 4.47 5.88
C ILE A 8 -23.81 4.31 7.37
N GLY A 9 -25.06 3.99 7.74
CA GLY A 9 -25.46 3.74 9.12
C GLY A 9 -24.61 2.65 9.77
N SER A 10 -24.43 1.51 9.10
CA SER A 10 -23.59 0.42 9.60
C SER A 10 -22.12 0.83 9.75
N ILE A 11 -21.56 1.57 8.80
CA ILE A 11 -20.18 2.08 8.91
C ILE A 11 -20.04 3.00 10.12
N LEU A 12 -20.99 3.93 10.32
CA LEU A 12 -20.97 4.87 11.45
C LEU A 12 -21.09 4.14 12.78
N GLN A 13 -21.96 3.12 12.88
CA GLN A 13 -22.07 2.27 14.07
C GLN A 13 -20.74 1.59 14.40
N GLN A 14 -20.03 1.04 13.40
CA GLN A 14 -18.72 0.42 13.61
C GLN A 14 -17.66 1.44 14.02
N VAL A 15 -17.67 2.64 13.43
CA VAL A 15 -16.75 3.72 13.82
C VAL A 15 -17.00 4.19 15.25
N ILE A 16 -18.26 4.27 15.69
CA ILE A 16 -18.62 4.62 17.07
C ILE A 16 -18.19 3.51 18.04
N ALA A 17 -18.46 2.25 17.71
CA ALA A 17 -18.18 1.12 18.59
C ALA A 17 -16.68 0.81 18.73
N LEU A 18 -15.91 0.91 17.65
CA LEU A 18 -14.51 0.49 17.61
C LEU A 18 -13.52 1.66 17.62
N GLY A 19 -13.99 2.87 17.32
CA GLY A 19 -13.15 4.00 16.95
C GLY A 19 -12.74 3.96 15.46
N TYR A 20 -12.48 5.14 14.89
CA TYR A 20 -12.17 5.29 13.47
C TYR A 20 -10.98 4.44 13.01
N THR A 21 -9.89 4.43 13.78
CA THR A 21 -8.66 3.70 13.42
C THR A 21 -8.89 2.20 13.33
N ASN A 22 -9.57 1.60 14.31
CA ASN A 22 -9.84 0.16 14.33
C ASN A 22 -10.86 -0.24 13.25
N ALA A 23 -11.87 0.60 13.00
CA ALA A 23 -12.81 0.37 11.90
C ALA A 23 -12.11 0.43 10.54
N LYS A 24 -11.24 1.43 10.33
CA LYS A 24 -10.38 1.54 9.14
C LYS A 24 -9.47 0.33 8.99
N GLN A 25 -8.86 -0.13 10.09
CA GLN A 25 -8.02 -1.32 10.10
C GLN A 25 -8.79 -2.56 9.65
N GLY A 26 -10.00 -2.78 10.16
CA GLY A 26 -10.87 -3.86 9.69
C GLY A 26 -11.09 -3.81 8.18
N LEU A 27 -11.35 -2.62 7.64
CA LEU A 27 -11.55 -2.40 6.21
C LEU A 27 -10.30 -2.71 5.37
N VAL A 28 -9.13 -2.18 5.72
CA VAL A 28 -7.90 -2.32 4.91
C VAL A 28 -7.21 -3.66 5.08
N THR A 29 -7.37 -4.31 6.24
CA THR A 29 -6.70 -5.59 6.55
C THR A 29 -7.58 -6.79 6.25
N GLY A 30 -8.91 -6.63 6.24
CA GLY A 30 -9.87 -7.72 6.02
C GLY A 30 -9.56 -8.52 4.76
N GLN A 31 -8.99 -7.87 3.75
CA GLN A 31 -8.62 -8.48 2.48
C GLN A 31 -7.53 -9.55 2.51
N TYR A 32 -6.80 -9.64 3.59
CA TYR A 32 -5.74 -10.64 3.77
C TYR A 32 -6.16 -11.77 4.72
N HIS A 33 -7.11 -11.49 5.61
CA HIS A 33 -7.42 -12.35 6.76
C HIS A 33 -8.77 -13.04 6.65
N ARG A 34 -9.66 -12.57 5.78
CA ARG A 34 -11.05 -13.05 5.68
C ARG A 34 -11.38 -13.35 4.21
N PRO A 35 -11.46 -14.63 3.80
CA PRO A 35 -11.89 -14.99 2.44
C PRO A 35 -13.26 -14.45 2.05
N SER A 36 -14.16 -14.30 3.02
CA SER A 36 -15.48 -13.67 2.87
C SER A 36 -15.49 -12.15 3.13
N GLY A 37 -14.30 -11.53 3.17
CA GLY A 37 -14.15 -10.08 3.36
C GLY A 37 -14.54 -9.28 2.11
N LEU A 38 -14.53 -7.95 2.25
CA LEU A 38 -14.99 -7.01 1.21
C LEU A 38 -14.21 -7.08 -0.10
N SER A 39 -12.94 -7.42 0.00
CA SER A 39 -12.07 -7.73 -1.13
C SER A 39 -11.17 -8.83 -0.57
N TYR A 40 -10.98 -9.98 -1.21
CA TYR A 40 -10.03 -10.99 -0.73
C TYR A 40 -8.94 -11.17 -1.77
N GLY A 41 -7.71 -10.79 -1.40
CA GLY A 41 -6.57 -10.72 -2.31
C GLY A 41 -5.89 -12.07 -2.58
N GLY A 42 -6.31 -13.13 -1.88
CA GLY A 42 -5.72 -14.46 -2.00
C GLY A 42 -5.11 -14.98 -0.70
N GLY A 43 -4.77 -16.27 -0.71
CA GLY A 43 -4.35 -17.03 0.46
C GLY A 43 -2.84 -17.29 0.54
N ALA A 44 -2.01 -16.64 -0.27
CA ALA A 44 -0.55 -16.86 -0.23
C ALA A 44 0.09 -16.48 1.11
N HIS A 45 -0.57 -15.66 1.93
CA HIS A 45 -0.13 -15.41 3.31
C HIS A 45 -0.53 -16.53 4.28
N ASN A 46 -1.50 -17.35 3.89
CA ASN A 46 -2.07 -18.46 4.66
C ASN A 46 -1.61 -19.84 4.13
N SER A 47 -0.82 -19.87 3.04
CA SER A 47 -0.26 -21.07 2.44
C SER A 47 1.17 -20.82 1.96
N LYS A 48 1.99 -21.86 1.75
CA LYS A 48 3.36 -21.69 1.21
C LYS A 48 3.37 -21.35 -0.30
N ARG A 49 2.21 -21.13 -0.92
CA ARG A 49 2.05 -20.99 -2.38
C ARG A 49 1.56 -19.59 -2.74
N TRP A 50 2.37 -18.87 -3.50
CA TRP A 50 2.05 -17.52 -3.98
C TRP A 50 1.11 -17.54 -5.17
N GLU A 51 0.33 -16.47 -5.33
CA GLU A 51 -0.51 -16.27 -6.50
C GLU A 51 0.36 -16.17 -7.76
N ASN A 52 -0.11 -16.76 -8.87
CA ASN A 52 0.63 -16.78 -10.13
C ASN A 52 0.97 -15.36 -10.64
N SER A 53 0.14 -14.36 -10.32
CA SER A 53 0.41 -12.96 -10.65
C SER A 53 1.66 -12.45 -9.93
N ILE A 54 1.83 -12.73 -8.64
CA ILE A 54 3.02 -12.36 -7.87
C ILE A 54 4.26 -13.04 -8.44
N LEU A 55 4.15 -14.34 -8.76
CA LEU A 55 5.25 -15.09 -9.40
C LEU A 55 5.60 -14.53 -10.78
N ALA A 56 4.62 -14.11 -11.57
CA ALA A 56 4.85 -13.50 -12.88
C ALA A 56 5.59 -12.16 -12.78
N VAL A 57 5.22 -11.29 -11.82
CA VAL A 57 5.95 -10.03 -11.61
C VAL A 57 7.36 -10.33 -11.09
N GLN A 58 7.53 -11.30 -10.18
CA GLN A 58 8.85 -11.72 -9.69
C GLN A 58 9.74 -12.17 -10.86
N HIS A 59 9.22 -13.04 -11.72
CA HIS A 59 9.93 -13.54 -12.89
C HIS A 59 10.30 -12.39 -13.84
N ALA A 60 9.40 -11.44 -14.08
CA ALA A 60 9.69 -10.26 -14.89
C ALA A 60 10.83 -9.41 -14.31
N ILE A 61 10.85 -9.19 -12.98
CA ILE A 61 11.92 -8.45 -12.32
C ILE A 61 13.26 -9.17 -12.43
N MET A 62 13.26 -10.49 -12.21
CA MET A 62 14.50 -11.28 -12.20
C MET A 62 15.07 -11.46 -13.60
N GLU A 63 14.21 -11.79 -14.57
CA GLU A 63 14.64 -12.14 -15.93
C GLU A 63 14.71 -10.94 -16.86
N LEU A 64 13.72 -10.02 -16.85
CA LEU A 64 13.72 -8.88 -17.77
C LEU A 64 14.59 -7.73 -17.24
N ALA A 65 14.51 -7.43 -15.95
CA ALA A 65 15.29 -6.34 -15.35
C ALA A 65 16.65 -6.80 -14.81
N GLY A 66 16.92 -8.11 -14.80
CA GLY A 66 18.21 -8.68 -14.39
C GLY A 66 18.48 -8.60 -12.89
N PHE A 67 17.48 -8.31 -12.05
CA PHE A 67 17.66 -8.22 -10.60
C PHE A 67 17.63 -9.60 -9.96
N ARG A 68 18.80 -10.21 -9.74
CA ARG A 68 18.95 -11.50 -9.07
C ARG A 68 19.23 -11.34 -7.58
N PHE A 69 18.28 -11.76 -6.74
CA PHE A 69 18.34 -11.63 -5.29
C PHE A 69 18.85 -12.88 -4.55
N ASP A 70 19.07 -13.97 -5.30
CA ASP A 70 19.24 -15.35 -4.86
C ASP A 70 20.71 -15.80 -4.73
N SER A 71 21.70 -15.01 -5.17
CA SER A 71 23.11 -15.38 -5.05
C SER A 71 23.78 -14.82 -3.78
N PRO A 72 24.12 -15.68 -2.79
CA PRO A 72 24.95 -15.32 -1.64
C PRO A 72 26.40 -15.02 -2.03
N ALA A 73 26.88 -15.48 -3.20
CA ALA A 73 28.27 -15.30 -3.66
C ALA A 73 28.64 -13.87 -4.10
N ASN A 74 27.68 -12.95 -4.15
CA ASN A 74 27.91 -11.55 -4.53
C ASN A 74 27.94 -10.58 -3.33
N LEU A 75 28.08 -11.09 -2.10
CA LEU A 75 28.20 -10.23 -0.91
C LEU A 75 29.58 -9.57 -0.82
N ASP A 76 30.62 -10.19 -1.40
CA ASP A 76 32.00 -9.78 -1.16
C ASP A 76 32.63 -8.98 -2.32
N ASN A 77 32.02 -8.99 -3.51
CA ASN A 77 32.57 -8.33 -4.70
C ASN A 77 31.57 -7.35 -5.32
N ASN A 78 31.45 -6.14 -4.77
CA ASN A 78 31.07 -4.86 -5.44
C ASN A 78 29.95 -4.82 -6.52
N CYS A 79 29.09 -5.83 -6.65
CA CYS A 79 28.22 -6.03 -7.82
C CYS A 79 26.71 -6.02 -7.47
N GLY A 80 26.34 -5.83 -6.20
CA GLY A 80 24.94 -5.71 -5.78
C GLY A 80 24.55 -4.26 -5.51
N ARG A 81 24.14 -3.51 -6.54
CA ARG A 81 23.63 -2.14 -6.34
C ARG A 81 22.43 -2.17 -5.37
N PRO A 82 22.37 -1.24 -4.39
CA PRO A 82 21.16 -1.04 -3.60
C PRO A 82 19.93 -0.86 -4.49
N LEU A 83 18.84 -1.57 -4.18
CA LEU A 83 17.59 -1.46 -4.91
C LEU A 83 16.55 -0.76 -4.05
N VAL A 84 15.95 0.29 -4.60
CA VAL A 84 14.77 0.95 -4.01
C VAL A 84 13.55 0.52 -4.81
N TRP A 85 12.64 -0.21 -4.17
CA TRP A 85 11.34 -0.55 -4.75
C TRP A 85 10.30 0.47 -4.31
N VAL A 86 9.68 1.18 -5.27
CA VAL A 86 8.60 2.13 -4.98
C VAL A 86 7.27 1.55 -5.41
N ASP A 87 6.43 1.23 -4.45
CA ASP A 87 5.03 0.88 -4.66
C ASP A 87 4.18 2.16 -4.63
N VAL A 88 3.79 2.65 -5.80
CA VAL A 88 2.93 3.83 -5.92
C VAL A 88 1.48 3.39 -5.80
N HIS A 89 0.85 3.78 -4.69
CA HIS A 89 -0.45 3.26 -4.30
C HIS A 89 -1.46 4.39 -4.07
N THR A 90 -2.74 4.10 -4.23
CA THR A 90 -3.83 5.01 -3.86
C THR A 90 -4.62 4.44 -2.69
N GLY A 91 -4.85 5.22 -1.64
CA GLY A 91 -5.46 4.72 -0.41
C GLY A 91 -6.34 5.74 0.31
N LEU A 92 -6.52 5.50 1.61
CA LEU A 92 -7.47 6.20 2.47
C LEU A 92 -6.90 7.49 3.09
N GLY A 93 -5.79 8.01 2.56
CA GLY A 93 -5.14 9.22 3.04
C GLY A 93 -5.86 10.52 2.67
N ARG A 94 -5.24 11.66 3.03
CA ARG A 94 -5.74 12.99 2.66
C ARG A 94 -5.68 13.22 1.15
N TYR A 95 -6.76 13.75 0.59
CA TYR A 95 -6.92 14.00 -0.86
C TYR A 95 -5.68 14.60 -1.55
N GLY A 96 -5.06 13.83 -2.44
CA GLY A 96 -3.91 14.23 -3.25
C GLY A 96 -2.61 14.43 -2.46
N ARG A 97 -2.57 14.10 -1.17
CA ARG A 97 -1.34 14.06 -0.38
C ARG A 97 -0.89 12.61 -0.26
N TYR A 98 0.41 12.38 -0.27
CA TYR A 98 0.97 11.06 -0.03
C TYR A 98 1.60 10.94 1.36
N SER A 99 1.66 9.71 1.84
CA SER A 99 2.50 9.29 2.97
C SER A 99 3.44 8.20 2.50
N LEU A 100 4.64 8.15 3.08
CA LEU A 100 5.58 7.06 2.83
C LEU A 100 5.41 5.99 3.91
N LEU A 101 5.09 4.78 3.49
CA LEU A 101 4.92 3.63 4.35
C LEU A 101 6.09 2.66 4.10
N THR A 102 6.71 2.19 5.18
CA THR A 102 7.70 1.11 5.13
C THR A 102 7.28 0.00 6.06
N LYS A 103 7.65 -1.24 5.70
CA LYS A 103 7.37 -2.44 6.50
C LYS A 103 7.88 -2.36 7.95
N ASN A 104 8.87 -1.50 8.21
CA ASN A 104 9.51 -1.34 9.51
C ASN A 104 9.31 0.06 10.11
N GLY A 105 8.25 0.79 9.73
CA GLY A 105 7.98 2.16 10.20
C GLY A 105 8.14 2.34 11.72
N ASP A 106 7.84 1.30 12.51
CA ASP A 106 8.01 1.30 13.96
C ASP A 106 9.30 0.60 14.45
N LYS A 107 9.80 -0.43 13.74
CA LYS A 107 10.97 -1.23 14.16
C LYS A 107 12.32 -0.53 13.96
N LEU A 108 12.37 0.51 13.15
CA LEU A 108 13.55 1.37 13.01
C LEU A 108 13.73 2.33 14.21
N ARG A 109 12.74 2.44 15.10
CA ARG A 109 12.77 3.35 16.26
C ARG A 109 12.92 2.66 17.62
N GLY A 110 12.78 1.32 17.70
CA GLY A 110 12.98 0.59 18.95
C GLY A 110 13.14 -0.91 18.74
N GLY A 111 14.38 -1.41 18.89
CA GLY A 111 14.66 -2.84 19.14
C GLY A 111 14.84 -3.77 17.93
N GLY A 112 14.81 -3.29 16.68
CA GLY A 112 15.14 -4.09 15.50
C GLY A 112 16.63 -4.14 15.16
N LYS A 113 17.06 -5.10 14.33
CA LYS A 113 18.39 -5.05 13.68
C LYS A 113 18.54 -3.70 12.98
N GLN A 114 19.64 -3.01 13.24
CA GLN A 114 19.98 -1.74 12.60
C GLN A 114 19.86 -1.87 11.07
N PRO A 115 19.20 -0.93 10.37
CA PRO A 115 19.19 -0.92 8.91
C PRO A 115 20.61 -0.81 8.36
N HIS A 116 20.83 -1.30 7.13
CA HIS A 116 22.10 -1.05 6.44
C HIS A 116 22.34 0.45 6.25
N ALA A 117 23.61 0.88 6.28
CA ALA A 117 23.99 2.29 6.21
C ALA A 117 23.34 3.04 5.04
N TRP A 118 23.31 2.43 3.84
CA TRP A 118 22.71 3.03 2.65
C TRP A 118 21.19 3.28 2.81
N MET A 119 20.48 2.41 3.54
CA MET A 119 19.06 2.61 3.81
C MET A 119 18.84 3.80 4.73
N SER A 120 19.66 3.92 5.79
CA SER A 120 19.61 5.08 6.70
C SER A 120 19.91 6.39 5.98
N GLU A 121 20.89 6.38 5.08
CA GLU A 121 21.25 7.53 4.25
C GLU A 121 20.11 7.92 3.31
N PHE A 122 19.54 6.94 2.59
CA PHE A 122 18.40 7.15 1.72
C PHE A 122 17.21 7.72 2.51
N MET A 123 16.94 7.19 3.70
CA MET A 123 15.85 7.70 4.53
C MET A 123 16.07 9.13 4.99
N SER A 124 17.31 9.45 5.36
CA SER A 124 17.70 10.82 5.71
C SER A 124 17.53 11.76 4.50
N LEU A 125 17.83 11.30 3.29
CA LEU A 125 17.61 12.06 2.06
C LEU A 125 16.12 12.32 1.80
N LEU A 126 15.24 11.34 2.03
CA LEU A 126 13.80 11.54 1.92
C LEU A 126 13.30 12.57 2.94
N GLU A 127 13.76 12.50 4.18
CA GLU A 127 13.41 13.47 5.23
C GLU A 127 13.88 14.89 4.90
N ARG A 128 15.15 15.06 4.49
CA ARG A 128 15.70 16.37 4.07
C ARG A 128 14.95 16.97 2.89
N ASN A 129 14.46 16.13 1.98
CA ASN A 129 13.61 16.57 0.87
C ASN A 129 12.17 16.89 1.30
N GLY A 130 11.85 16.87 2.59
CA GLY A 130 10.50 17.10 3.10
C GLY A 130 9.51 16.07 2.58
N MET A 131 9.97 14.84 2.31
CA MET A 131 9.11 13.73 1.99
C MET A 131 8.74 13.08 3.31
N GLY A 132 7.52 13.32 3.79
CA GLY A 132 7.05 12.88 5.11
C GLY A 132 7.22 11.37 5.29
N TYR A 133 8.35 11.00 5.88
CA TYR A 133 8.70 9.65 6.28
C TYR A 133 8.37 9.49 7.75
N GLY A 134 7.49 8.56 8.08
CA GLY A 134 7.38 7.99 9.42
C GLY A 134 7.36 8.97 10.61
N ARG A 135 6.38 9.88 10.69
CA ARG A 135 5.77 10.18 11.99
C ARG A 135 4.61 9.20 12.20
N SER A 136 4.99 7.93 12.40
CA SER A 136 4.07 6.79 12.62
C SER A 136 3.12 7.03 13.79
N SER A 137 3.45 7.93 14.73
CA SER A 137 2.59 8.27 15.87
C SER A 137 1.60 9.41 15.64
N ASP A 138 1.59 10.10 14.48
CA ASP A 138 0.80 11.35 14.35
C ASP A 138 0.19 11.61 12.96
N THR A 139 0.39 10.72 11.98
CA THR A 139 -0.24 10.87 10.66
C THR A 139 -1.31 9.81 10.46
N GLY A 140 -2.59 10.18 10.60
CA GLY A 140 -3.77 9.28 10.48
C GLY A 140 -3.96 8.51 9.16
N VAL A 141 -2.98 8.56 8.26
CA VAL A 141 -2.95 7.77 7.02
C VAL A 141 -2.36 6.38 7.26
N SER A 142 -1.28 6.24 8.02
CA SER A 142 -0.67 4.93 8.34
C SER A 142 -1.42 4.17 9.43
N SER A 143 -2.13 4.86 10.32
CA SER A 143 -2.88 4.22 11.41
C SER A 143 -3.93 3.25 10.84
N GLY A 144 -3.92 2.01 11.32
CA GLY A 144 -4.79 0.93 10.86
C GLY A 144 -4.24 0.11 9.70
N TYR A 145 -3.04 0.41 9.18
CA TYR A 145 -2.34 -0.48 8.24
C TYR A 145 -1.46 -1.52 8.96
N ASP A 146 -1.48 -1.55 10.30
CA ASP A 146 -0.57 -2.33 11.14
C ASP A 146 -0.66 -3.85 10.90
N ARG A 147 -1.77 -4.32 10.32
CA ARG A 147 -1.98 -5.74 9.97
C ARG A 147 -2.22 -5.98 8.49
N THR A 148 -1.94 -5.01 7.62
CA THR A 148 -2.01 -5.25 6.17
C THR A 148 -0.87 -6.17 5.76
N MET A 149 -1.20 -7.19 4.97
CA MET A 149 -0.23 -8.10 4.36
C MET A 149 -0.12 -7.79 2.87
N GLY A 150 0.67 -8.53 2.10
CA GLY A 150 0.63 -8.39 0.64
C GLY A 150 1.23 -7.12 0.04
N PHE A 151 1.91 -6.28 0.83
CA PHE A 151 2.77 -5.27 0.24
C PHE A 151 3.78 -5.96 -0.68
N ILE A 152 3.91 -5.45 -1.91
CA ILE A 152 4.85 -5.97 -2.90
C ILE A 152 6.31 -5.78 -2.41
N ASN A 153 6.55 -5.00 -1.35
CA ASN A 153 7.85 -4.95 -0.64
C ASN A 153 8.15 -6.18 0.26
N ASN A 154 7.51 -7.32 0.04
CA ASN A 154 7.73 -8.52 0.82
C ASN A 154 9.09 -9.19 0.49
N LYS A 155 9.44 -10.23 1.26
CA LYS A 155 10.75 -10.91 1.15
C LYS A 155 11.01 -11.55 -0.23
N ILE A 156 10.00 -11.68 -1.07
CA ILE A 156 10.09 -12.40 -2.36
C ILE A 156 10.45 -11.43 -3.48
N MET A 157 9.79 -10.27 -3.48
CA MET A 157 9.93 -9.25 -4.50
C MET A 157 11.02 -8.22 -4.14
N CYS A 158 11.25 -7.99 -2.85
CA CYS A 158 12.21 -7.02 -2.34
C CYS A 158 12.91 -7.54 -1.06
N PRO A 159 13.80 -8.54 -1.18
CA PRO A 159 14.52 -9.08 -0.05
C PRO A 159 15.57 -8.10 0.52
N SER A 160 15.52 -7.93 1.84
CA SER A 160 16.58 -7.28 2.62
C SER A 160 17.83 -8.19 2.65
N PRO A 161 19.07 -7.63 2.70
CA PRO A 161 19.41 -6.21 2.87
C PRO A 161 19.62 -5.42 1.57
N ARG A 162 19.46 -6.03 0.40
CA ARG A 162 19.77 -5.37 -0.87
C ARG A 162 18.63 -4.53 -1.41
N CYS A 163 17.39 -4.86 -1.05
CA CYS A 163 16.23 -4.11 -1.46
C CYS A 163 15.56 -3.42 -0.27
N MET A 164 15.20 -2.15 -0.49
CA MET A 164 14.33 -1.38 0.39
C MET A 164 13.03 -1.06 -0.36
N GLY A 165 11.92 -1.57 0.15
CA GLY A 165 10.61 -1.26 -0.42
C GLY A 165 9.89 -0.17 0.35
N ILE A 166 9.42 0.84 -0.37
CA ILE A 166 8.65 1.96 0.14
C ILE A 166 7.33 2.01 -0.60
N THR A 167 6.22 2.10 0.12
CA THR A 167 4.91 2.38 -0.46
C THR A 167 4.64 3.89 -0.36
N GLN A 168 4.46 4.54 -1.51
CA GLN A 168 4.01 5.92 -1.60
C GLN A 168 2.48 5.91 -1.77
N GLU A 169 1.77 6.03 -0.65
CA GLU A 169 0.29 5.98 -0.67
C GLU A 169 -0.31 7.38 -0.81
N PHE A 170 -1.03 7.62 -1.91
CA PHE A 170 -1.78 8.86 -2.17
C PHE A 170 -3.22 8.77 -1.68
N GLY A 171 -3.63 9.76 -0.90
CA GLY A 171 -5.00 9.87 -0.44
C GLY A 171 -5.99 10.20 -1.55
N THR A 172 -7.16 9.58 -1.49
CA THR A 172 -8.19 9.67 -2.52
C THR A 172 -9.44 10.36 -1.98
N ARG A 173 -10.53 9.65 -1.74
CA ARG A 173 -11.79 10.15 -1.17
C ARG A 173 -11.82 9.95 0.35
N PRO A 174 -12.74 10.62 1.09
CA PRO A 174 -12.92 10.36 2.52
C PRO A 174 -13.20 8.88 2.80
N GLY A 175 -12.61 8.35 3.88
CA GLY A 175 -12.61 6.91 4.16
C GLY A 175 -14.00 6.26 4.21
N ILE A 176 -15.00 6.94 4.76
CA ILE A 176 -16.40 6.46 4.77
C ILE A 176 -16.92 6.31 3.33
N GLY A 177 -16.64 7.27 2.46
CA GLY A 177 -17.07 7.20 1.06
C GLY A 177 -16.39 6.06 0.30
N VAL A 178 -15.10 5.81 0.57
CA VAL A 178 -14.40 4.65 0.00
C VAL A 178 -14.97 3.34 0.54
N ALA A 179 -15.28 3.26 1.84
CA ALA A 179 -15.88 2.08 2.46
C ALA A 179 -17.25 1.74 1.85
N VAL A 180 -18.10 2.75 1.64
CA VAL A 180 -19.40 2.58 0.97
C VAL A 180 -19.20 1.95 -0.41
N VAL A 181 -18.28 2.50 -1.21
CA VAL A 181 -18.04 2.02 -2.57
C VAL A 181 -17.45 0.61 -2.58
N LEU A 182 -16.54 0.28 -1.66
CA LEU A 182 -16.02 -1.09 -1.51
C LEU A 182 -17.13 -2.10 -1.18
N ILE A 183 -18.05 -1.75 -0.28
CA ILE A 183 -19.20 -2.59 0.06
C ILE A 183 -20.12 -2.75 -1.15
N MET A 184 -20.40 -1.66 -1.87
CA MET A 184 -21.22 -1.71 -3.08
C MET A 184 -20.59 -2.54 -4.19
N GLU A 185 -19.28 -2.46 -4.38
CA GLU A 185 -18.56 -3.28 -5.36
C GLU A 185 -18.58 -4.76 -4.99
N ASN A 186 -18.33 -5.10 -3.72
CA ASN A 186 -18.44 -6.47 -3.25
C ASN A 186 -19.85 -7.06 -3.45
N MET A 187 -20.88 -6.31 -3.04
CA MET A 187 -22.29 -6.68 -3.27
C MET A 187 -22.58 -6.85 -4.76
N GLY A 188 -22.09 -5.92 -5.59
CA GLY A 188 -22.22 -5.97 -7.03
C GLY A 188 -21.54 -7.20 -7.63
N HIS A 189 -20.33 -7.53 -7.20
CA HIS A 189 -19.59 -8.68 -7.66
C HIS A 189 -20.34 -9.99 -7.40
N HIS A 190 -20.89 -10.16 -6.19
CA HIS A 190 -21.51 -11.40 -5.77
C HIS A 190 -23.00 -11.54 -6.11
N LEU A 191 -23.76 -10.46 -6.02
CA LEU A 191 -25.24 -10.51 -6.08
C LEU A 191 -25.81 -9.98 -7.40
N SER A 192 -25.01 -9.24 -8.18
CA SER A 192 -25.50 -8.63 -9.41
C SER A 192 -25.32 -9.58 -10.61
N ALA A 193 -26.44 -9.98 -11.20
CA ALA A 193 -26.46 -10.66 -12.50
C ALA A 193 -26.08 -9.72 -13.66
N SER A 194 -26.42 -8.43 -13.54
CA SER A 194 -26.09 -7.36 -14.50
C SER A 194 -25.73 -6.07 -13.76
N GLY A 195 -24.58 -5.46 -14.09
CA GLY A 195 -24.12 -4.22 -13.43
C GLY A 195 -22.81 -4.30 -12.67
N ARG A 196 -22.10 -5.45 -12.69
CA ARG A 196 -20.73 -5.57 -12.13
C ARG A 196 -19.79 -4.46 -12.60
N ARG A 197 -19.90 -4.07 -13.88
CA ARG A 197 -19.11 -2.98 -14.46
C ARG A 197 -19.37 -1.64 -13.80
N LEU A 198 -20.64 -1.32 -13.52
CA LEU A 198 -21.02 -0.05 -12.88
C LEU A 198 -20.36 0.09 -11.50
N TYR A 199 -20.42 -0.97 -10.69
CA TYR A 199 -19.82 -0.94 -9.36
C TYR A 199 -18.29 -0.93 -9.41
N ALA A 200 -17.68 -1.61 -10.38
CA ALA A 200 -16.24 -1.51 -10.64
C ALA A 200 -15.84 -0.09 -11.05
N ASP A 201 -16.65 0.61 -11.85
CA ASP A 201 -16.38 2.01 -12.23
C ASP A 201 -16.50 2.95 -11.01
N TYR A 202 -17.44 2.71 -10.10
CA TYR A 202 -17.51 3.45 -8.83
C TYR A 202 -16.26 3.23 -7.98
N LEU A 203 -15.80 1.98 -7.85
CA LEU A 203 -14.57 1.64 -7.15
C LEU A 203 -13.37 2.35 -7.78
N MET A 204 -13.26 2.31 -9.10
CA MET A 204 -12.25 3.05 -9.84
C MET A 204 -12.32 4.54 -9.51
N TRP A 205 -13.49 5.19 -9.50
CA TRP A 205 -13.59 6.63 -9.20
C TRP A 205 -13.31 6.99 -7.73
N ALA A 206 -13.50 6.04 -6.82
CA ALA A 206 -13.12 6.20 -5.42
C ALA A 206 -11.59 6.26 -5.27
N PHE A 207 -10.86 5.36 -5.92
CA PHE A 207 -9.40 5.27 -5.83
C PHE A 207 -8.65 6.12 -6.88
N TYR A 208 -9.31 6.48 -7.97
CA TYR A 208 -8.80 7.35 -9.03
C TYR A 208 -9.74 8.56 -9.22
N PRO A 209 -9.66 9.57 -8.35
CA PRO A 209 -10.44 10.79 -8.50
C PRO A 209 -10.21 11.47 -9.87
N GLN A 210 -11.28 11.68 -10.63
CA GLN A 210 -11.23 12.24 -11.97
C GLN A 210 -10.85 13.73 -12.03
N ARG A 211 -10.76 14.42 -10.88
CA ARG A 211 -10.45 15.85 -10.84
C ARG A 211 -8.97 16.10 -11.17
N ASN A 212 -8.73 17.02 -12.11
CA ASN A 212 -7.37 17.44 -12.48
C ASN A 212 -6.54 17.96 -11.30
N SER A 213 -7.17 18.55 -10.29
CA SER A 213 -6.47 19.00 -9.08
C SER A 213 -5.85 17.85 -8.28
N TRP A 214 -6.49 16.68 -8.22
CA TRP A 214 -5.91 15.48 -7.61
C TRP A 214 -4.79 14.92 -8.47
N ARG A 215 -5.05 14.71 -9.76
CA ARG A 215 -4.06 14.17 -10.71
C ARG A 215 -2.76 14.97 -10.70
N ARG A 216 -2.84 16.30 -10.71
CA ARG A 216 -1.67 17.19 -10.61
C ARG A 216 -0.92 17.03 -9.29
N LYS A 217 -1.61 16.89 -8.17
CA LYS A 217 -0.97 16.68 -6.86
C LYS A 217 -0.30 15.31 -6.78
N THR A 218 -0.97 14.26 -7.26
CA THR A 218 -0.42 12.91 -7.34
C THR A 218 0.82 12.85 -8.22
N LEU A 219 0.75 13.42 -9.42
CA LEU A 219 1.89 13.48 -10.35
C LEU A 219 3.08 14.23 -9.74
N ARG A 220 2.85 15.40 -9.12
CA ARG A 220 3.92 16.15 -8.44
C ARG A 220 4.57 15.33 -7.32
N GLY A 221 3.78 14.59 -6.53
CA GLY A 221 4.31 13.73 -5.48
C GLY A 221 5.12 12.56 -6.02
N GLY A 222 4.68 11.94 -7.12
CA GLY A 222 5.41 10.86 -7.79
C GLY A 222 6.73 11.35 -8.38
N ILE A 223 6.72 12.50 -9.08
CA ILE A 223 7.93 13.12 -9.63
C ILE A 223 8.91 13.48 -8.50
N LYS A 224 8.42 13.99 -7.37
CA LYS A 224 9.27 14.29 -6.21
C LYS A 224 9.99 13.04 -5.68
N MET A 225 9.30 11.91 -5.61
CA MET A 225 9.91 10.62 -5.22
C MET A 225 10.94 10.16 -6.25
N LEU A 226 10.60 10.24 -7.54
CA LEU A 226 11.52 9.91 -8.62
C LEU A 226 12.81 10.76 -8.57
N HIS A 227 12.68 12.08 -8.38
CA HIS A 227 13.83 12.96 -8.25
C HIS A 227 14.66 12.62 -7.00
N ALA A 228 14.03 12.31 -5.87
CA ALA A 228 14.77 11.93 -4.67
C ALA A 228 15.59 10.64 -4.90
N ILE A 229 15.04 9.68 -5.63
CA ILE A 229 15.72 8.41 -5.95
C ILE A 229 16.84 8.62 -6.97
N LEU A 230 16.66 9.46 -7.98
CA LEU A 230 17.69 9.72 -8.99
C LEU A 230 18.87 10.55 -8.47
N ASN A 231 18.69 11.26 -7.36
CA ASN A 231 19.73 12.05 -6.70
C ASN A 231 20.38 11.33 -5.50
N PHE A 232 20.02 10.07 -5.26
CA PHE A 232 20.67 9.19 -4.29
C PHE A 232 21.69 8.31 -5.03
#